data_AF-A0A2V6FVV3-F1
#
_entry.id   AF-A0A2V6FVV3-F1
#
_cell.length_a   1.000
_cell.length_b   1.000
_cell.length_c   1.000
_cell.angle_alpha   90.00
_cell.angle_beta   90.00
_cell.angle_gamma   90.00
#
_symmetry.space_group_name_H-M   'P 1'
#
loop_
_entity.id
_entity.type
_entity.pdbx_description
1 polymer ?
#
loop_
_entity_poly.entity_id
_entity_poly.type
_entity_poly.pdbx_seq_one_letter_code
_entity_poly.pdbx_strand_id
1 'polypeptide(L)'
;MLKLIDLLHISGVDLGDYKIHCATDNKISGWHPLEQYYAGNFEEGQSQQSHKNFECDHVLSLIKLGNSNRWLFVGVYRVDGVQSAKG
;
A
#
# COMPACT_ATOMS: atom_id res chain seq x y z
N MET A 1 -20.94 -9.13 -6.39
CA MET A 1 -19.70 -9.44 -5.65
C MET A 1 -19.20 -8.12 -5.07
N LEU A 2 -19.07 -8.04 -3.75
CA LEU A 2 -18.60 -6.83 -3.06
C LEU A 2 -17.08 -6.74 -3.20
N LYS A 3 -16.54 -5.57 -3.57
CA LYS A 3 -15.10 -5.32 -3.69
C LYS A 3 -14.56 -4.76 -2.38
N LEU A 4 -13.24 -4.92 -2.16
CA LEU A 4 -12.56 -4.30 -1.00
C LEU A 4 -12.78 -2.78 -0.94
N ILE A 5 -12.78 -2.12 -2.10
CA ILE A 5 -13.03 -0.67 -2.18
C ILE A 5 -14.43 -0.30 -1.69
N ASP A 6 -15.43 -1.13 -2.01
CA ASP A 6 -16.79 -0.91 -1.55
C ASP A 6 -16.85 -1.01 -0.02
N LEU A 7 -16.13 -1.97 0.58
CA LEU A 7 -16.02 -2.11 2.04
C LEU A 7 -15.35 -0.89 2.69
N LEU A 8 -14.27 -0.40 2.10
CA LEU A 8 -13.57 0.79 2.59
C LEU A 8 -14.48 2.02 2.54
N HIS A 9 -15.19 2.22 1.44
CA HIS A 9 -16.13 3.32 1.30
C HIS A 9 -17.28 3.24 2.33
N ILE A 10 -17.85 2.05 2.54
CA ILE A 10 -18.87 1.81 3.57
C ILE A 10 -18.32 2.08 4.98
N SER A 11 -17.04 1.82 5.22
CA SER A 11 -16.38 2.16 6.50
C SER A 11 -16.04 3.64 6.66
N GLY A 12 -16.36 4.50 5.69
CA GLY A 12 -16.10 5.94 5.73
C GLY A 12 -14.70 6.34 5.26
N VAL A 13 -13.99 5.44 4.56
CA VAL A 13 -12.69 5.74 3.95
C VAL A 13 -12.90 6.05 2.47
N ASP A 14 -12.75 7.33 2.11
CA ASP A 14 -12.72 7.76 0.71
C ASP A 14 -11.28 7.81 0.21
N LEU A 15 -11.00 7.08 -0.87
CA LEU A 15 -9.65 6.91 -1.40
C LEU A 15 -9.25 8.02 -2.38
N GLY A 16 -10.19 8.75 -2.97
CA GLY A 16 -9.87 9.73 -4.02
C GLY A 16 -9.08 9.10 -5.17
N ASP A 17 -8.00 9.76 -5.60
CA ASP A 17 -7.02 9.14 -6.50
C ASP A 17 -6.10 8.19 -5.72
N TYR A 18 -6.04 6.91 -6.12
CA TYR A 18 -5.27 5.93 -5.38
C TYR A 18 -4.61 4.88 -6.26
N LYS A 19 -3.53 4.30 -5.72
CA LYS A 19 -2.85 3.14 -6.30
C LYS A 19 -2.85 1.98 -5.30
N ILE A 20 -2.78 0.77 -5.83
CA ILE A 20 -2.66 -0.45 -5.02
C ILE A 20 -1.19 -0.86 -4.99
N HIS A 21 -0.60 -0.91 -3.79
CA HIS A 21 0.75 -1.42 -3.58
C HIS A 21 0.69 -2.89 -3.15
N CYS A 22 1.16 -3.76 -4.03
CA CYS A 22 1.27 -5.19 -3.78
C CYS A 22 2.70 -5.54 -3.36
N ALA A 23 2.96 -5.54 -2.06
CA ALA A 23 4.26 -5.82 -1.49
C ALA A 23 4.57 -7.33 -1.49
N THR A 24 5.75 -7.67 -1.99
CA THR A 24 6.31 -9.03 -1.97
C THR A 24 7.76 -8.97 -1.53
N ASP A 25 8.25 -10.06 -0.94
CA ASP A 25 9.66 -10.20 -0.58
C ASP A 25 10.59 -9.89 -1.76
N ASN A 26 11.58 -9.06 -1.50
CA ASN A 26 12.64 -8.76 -2.45
C ASN A 26 13.93 -9.44 -2.01
N LYS A 27 14.31 -10.50 -2.74
CA LYS A 27 15.52 -11.29 -2.45
C LYS A 27 16.82 -10.51 -2.65
N ILE A 28 16.82 -9.46 -3.46
CA ILE A 28 18.02 -8.68 -3.78
C ILE A 28 18.28 -7.65 -2.67
N SER A 29 17.25 -6.92 -2.25
CA SER A 29 17.38 -5.93 -1.17
C SER A 29 17.27 -6.52 0.23
N GLY A 30 16.83 -7.77 0.36
CA GLY A 30 16.50 -8.38 1.66
C GLY A 30 15.29 -7.74 2.34
N TRP A 31 14.45 -7.02 1.57
CA TRP A 31 13.26 -6.38 2.12
C TRP A 31 12.12 -7.40 2.23
N HIS A 32 11.69 -7.65 3.47
CA HIS A 32 10.63 -8.59 3.83
C HIS A 32 9.41 -7.82 4.39
N PRO A 33 8.42 -7.46 3.55
CA PRO A 33 7.32 -6.59 3.95
C PRO A 33 6.52 -7.09 5.15
N LEU A 34 6.31 -8.40 5.28
CA LEU A 34 5.58 -8.97 6.40
C LEU A 34 6.32 -8.77 7.74
N GLU A 35 7.64 -8.93 7.74
CA GLU A 35 8.48 -8.68 8.92
C GLU A 35 8.48 -7.19 9.28
N GLN A 36 8.59 -6.32 8.27
CA GLN A 36 8.51 -4.87 8.46
C GLN A 36 7.16 -4.44 9.04
N TYR A 37 6.06 -5.09 8.62
CA TYR A 37 4.73 -4.83 9.16
C TYR A 37 4.63 -5.21 10.64
N TYR A 38 5.14 -6.39 11.02
CA TYR A 38 5.18 -6.80 12.42
C TYR A 38 6.12 -5.93 13.27
N ALA A 39 7.18 -5.38 12.67
CA ALA A 39 8.10 -4.46 13.33
C ALA A 39 7.57 -3.02 13.42
N GLY A 40 6.43 -2.70 12.80
CA GLY A 40 5.88 -1.34 12.75
C GLY A 40 6.57 -0.39 11.77
N ASN A 41 7.47 -0.90 10.90
CA ASN A 41 8.31 -0.11 10.00
C ASN A 41 7.87 -0.19 8.52
N PHE A 42 6.73 -0.85 8.25
CA PHE A 42 6.26 -1.06 6.88
C PHE A 42 6.00 0.25 6.13
N GLU A 43 5.41 1.24 6.78
CA GLU A 43 5.09 2.55 6.17
C GLU A 43 6.35 3.26 5.66
N GLU A 44 7.40 3.31 6.49
CA GLU A 44 8.69 3.92 6.11
C GLU A 44 9.36 3.16 4.96
N GLY A 45 9.38 1.83 5.03
CA GLY A 45 9.93 1.00 3.95
C GLY A 45 9.15 1.12 2.64
N GLN A 46 7.83 1.26 2.72
CA GLN A 46 6.96 1.53 1.58
C GLN A 46 7.22 2.91 1.01
N SER A 47 7.33 3.95 1.85
CA SER A 47 7.51 5.33 1.40
C SER A 47 8.79 5.48 0.59
N GLN A 48 9.87 4.84 1.02
CA GLN A 48 11.15 4.79 0.29
C GLN A 48 11.02 4.15 -1.10
N GLN A 49 10.17 3.13 -1.24
CA GLN A 49 9.86 2.53 -2.55
C GLN A 49 8.89 3.38 -3.37
N SER A 50 7.99 4.12 -2.71
CA SER A 50 6.98 4.94 -3.37
C SER A 50 7.48 6.33 -3.79
N HIS A 51 8.56 6.84 -3.18
CA HIS A 51 9.19 8.13 -3.49
C HIS A 51 9.62 8.32 -4.95
N LYS A 52 9.54 7.29 -5.80
CA LYS A 52 9.84 7.39 -7.22
C LYS A 52 8.63 7.39 -8.16
N ASN A 53 7.40 7.04 -7.75
CA ASN A 53 6.32 6.72 -8.73
C ASN A 53 4.85 6.92 -8.30
N PHE A 54 4.53 7.50 -7.14
CA PHE A 54 3.14 7.58 -6.65
C PHE A 54 2.64 9.02 -6.57
N GLU A 55 2.37 9.64 -7.72
CA GLU A 55 1.47 10.80 -7.84
C GLU A 55 0.02 10.30 -7.68
N CYS A 56 -0.45 10.17 -6.43
CA CYS A 56 -1.84 9.87 -6.08
C CYS A 56 -2.10 10.29 -4.63
N ASP A 57 -3.36 10.45 -4.22
CA ASP A 57 -3.72 10.87 -2.86
C ASP A 57 -3.49 9.76 -1.82
N HIS A 58 -3.79 8.51 -2.19
CA HIS A 58 -3.69 7.36 -1.29
C HIS A 58 -3.02 6.13 -1.92
N VAL A 59 -2.39 5.32 -1.07
CA VAL A 59 -1.91 3.99 -1.41
C VAL A 59 -2.66 2.96 -0.57
N LEU A 60 -3.34 2.04 -1.25
CA LEU A 60 -3.93 0.85 -0.65
C LEU A 60 -2.88 -0.26 -0.65
N SER A 61 -2.50 -0.72 0.53
CA SER A 61 -1.35 -1.63 0.66
C SER A 61 -1.75 -3.05 1.01
N LEU A 62 -1.19 -4.00 0.27
CA LEU A 62 -1.39 -5.43 0.42
C LEU A 62 -0.03 -6.12 0.55
N ILE A 63 0.10 -7.08 1.47
CA ILE A 63 1.29 -7.93 1.62
C ILE A 63 0.97 -9.35 1.19
N LYS A 64 1.79 -9.93 0.31
CA LYS A 64 1.64 -11.34 -0.08
C LYS A 64 2.07 -12.26 1.06
N LEU A 65 1.22 -13.23 1.41
CA LEU A 65 1.52 -14.23 2.45
C LEU A 65 2.22 -15.45 1.85
N GLY A 66 3.55 -15.43 1.87
CA GLY A 66 4.41 -16.52 1.39
C GLY A 66 4.14 -16.88 -0.07
N ASN A 67 4.14 -18.18 -0.38
CA ASN A 67 3.87 -18.69 -1.74
C ASN A 67 2.37 -18.86 -2.05
N SER A 68 1.47 -18.37 -1.19
CA SER A 68 0.02 -18.50 -1.40
C SER A 68 -0.54 -17.37 -2.28
N ASN A 69 -1.79 -17.54 -2.72
CA ASN A 69 -2.58 -16.47 -3.37
C ASN A 69 -3.31 -15.58 -2.34
N ARG A 70 -2.87 -15.59 -1.08
CA ARG A 70 -3.45 -14.77 -0.03
C ARG A 70 -2.69 -13.48 0.15
N TRP A 71 -3.45 -12.41 0.33
CA TRP A 71 -2.95 -11.07 0.55
C TRP A 71 -3.49 -10.56 1.88
N LEU A 72 -2.61 -9.99 2.70
CA LEU A 72 -2.96 -9.29 3.92
C LEU A 72 -3.21 -7.82 3.57
N PHE A 73 -4.40 -7.31 3.85
CA PHE A 73 -4.66 -5.88 3.82
C PHE A 73 -4.00 -5.24 5.03
N VAL A 74 -3.06 -4.32 4.79
CA VAL A 74 -2.25 -3.69 5.85
C VAL A 74 -2.52 -2.19 6.01
N GLY A 75 -3.44 -1.64 5.23
CA GLY A 75 -3.95 -0.28 5.43
C GLY A 75 -4.09 0.53 4.15
N VAL A 76 -4.63 1.72 4.36
CA VAL A 76 -4.66 2.82 3.38
C VAL A 76 -3.76 3.91 3.94
N TYR A 77 -2.80 4.35 3.15
CA TYR A 77 -1.80 5.35 3.52
C TYR A 77 -2.02 6.60 2.68
N ARG A 78 -1.98 7.78 3.30
CA ARG A 78 -2.01 9.05 2.57
C ARG A 78 -0.60 9.33 2.03
N VAL A 79 -0.50 9.78 0.78
CA VAL A 79 0.78 10.20 0.21
C VAL A 79 0.98 11.68 0.48
N ASP A 80 1.96 12.01 1.33
CA ASP A 80 2.33 13.40 1.60
C ASP A 80 3.44 13.86 0.62
N GLY A 81 3.34 15.09 0.13
CA GLY A 81 4.44 15.76 -0.61
C GLY A 81 4.45 15.59 -2.14
N VAL A 82 3.42 14.96 -2.73
CA VAL A 82 3.25 14.88 -4.19
C VAL A 82 1.91 15.51 -4.54
N GLN A 83 1.91 16.79 -4.93
CA GLN A 83 0.68 17.39 -5.47
C GLN A 83 0.42 16.76 -6.83
N SER A 84 -0.71 16.06 -6.98
CA SER A 84 -1.22 15.70 -8.31
C SER A 84 -1.26 16.98 -9.15
N ALA A 85 -0.46 17.01 -10.21
CA ALA A 85 -0.54 18.06 -11.22
C ALA A 85 -1.94 17.97 -11.83
N LYS A 86 -2.87 18.79 -11.31
CA LYS A 86 -4.19 18.95 -11.91
C LYS A 86 -3.97 19.51 -13.32
N GLY A 87 -4.10 18.65 -14.32
CA GLY A 87 -4.28 19.02 -15.72
C GLY A 87 -5.73 19.40 -16.01
#